data_AF-A0A535UUH0-F1
#
_entry.id   AF-A0A535UUH0-F1
#
_cell.length_a   1.000
_cell.length_b   1.000
_cell.length_c   1.000
_cell.angle_alpha   90.00
_cell.angle_beta   90.00
_cell.angle_gamma   90.00
#
_symmetry.space_group_name_H-M   'P 1'
#
loop_
_entity.id
_entity.type
_entity.pdbx_description
1 polymer ?
#
loop_
_entity_poly.entity_id
_entity_poly.type
_entity_poly.pdbx_seq_one_letter_code
_entity_poly.pdbx_strand_id
1 'polypeptide(L)'
;MFDIAPDHAVGLYAALVALPLALVALRLRTGSRGMPGTVRAASVLMAMSGAIHLGLVGTHLDEILTAALFAANGVAYIALSQMYSWRWWRIASASVIAVTLFGYLGYIVLDFDTPDQVAIATKLLELTTLGFVLVPVRGERPWRRLRWTALGAAIPILTVVTVATVWIDALARPDAQHAHAGAVLQATNDVATPEQTAAAQRLYDETAAAIAPYADWRNAWAAGYRPGGSQTLPSTHWMNQRYVDSGYVMDPHHPQGLVYANTKHGPELIGAMFQMRRIGQFGPDPGGPLTAWHQHENICFTPFGLEFSLMTPTATCPIGSIDISVPPMLHVWIVDNPGGRFAVDIDDRLVRKIDQS
;
A
#
# COMPACT_ATOMS: atom_id res chain seq x y z
N MET A 1 5.37 -0.18 1.58
CA MET A 1 4.25 0.76 1.30
C MET A 1 3.61 1.22 2.60
N PHE A 2 2.76 2.25 2.56
CA PHE A 2 2.12 2.85 3.73
C PHE A 2 0.88 2.02 4.12
N ASP A 3 0.99 1.16 5.13
CA ASP A 3 -0.14 0.42 5.70
C ASP A 3 -1.17 1.39 6.32
N ILE A 4 -2.41 0.95 6.53
CA ILE A 4 -3.33 1.69 7.41
C ILE A 4 -2.78 1.55 8.83
N ALA A 5 -2.27 2.65 9.39
CA ALA A 5 -1.91 2.67 10.79
C ALA A 5 -3.17 2.31 11.62
N PRO A 6 -3.11 1.35 12.55
CA PRO A 6 -4.27 0.98 13.38
C PRO A 6 -4.91 2.20 14.06
N ASP A 7 -4.06 3.17 14.45
CA ASP A 7 -4.42 4.42 15.08
C ASP A 7 -5.09 5.43 14.13
N HIS A 8 -4.96 5.25 12.82
CA HIS A 8 -5.60 6.08 11.80
C HIS A 8 -6.89 5.49 11.24
N ALA A 9 -7.14 4.19 11.43
CA ALA A 9 -8.36 3.52 10.95
C ALA A 9 -9.66 4.20 11.45
N VAL A 10 -9.63 4.76 12.68
CA VAL A 10 -10.76 5.52 13.25
C VAL A 10 -11.17 6.72 12.38
N GLY A 11 -10.21 7.36 11.72
CA GLY A 11 -10.44 8.49 10.81
C GLY A 11 -11.29 8.09 9.60
N LEU A 12 -11.06 6.90 9.04
CA LEU A 12 -11.85 6.38 7.92
C LEU A 12 -13.32 6.19 8.30
N TYR A 13 -13.58 5.58 9.46
CA TYR A 13 -14.94 5.42 9.97
C TYR A 13 -15.62 6.76 10.23
N ALA A 14 -14.89 7.72 10.80
CA ALA A 14 -15.40 9.07 11.03
C ALA A 14 -15.82 9.75 9.72
N ALA A 15 -15.03 9.62 8.65
CA ALA A 15 -15.38 10.15 7.32
C ALA A 15 -16.65 9.50 6.74
N LEU A 16 -16.76 8.17 6.83
CA LEU A 16 -17.90 7.41 6.31
C LEU A 16 -19.21 7.77 7.03
N VAL A 17 -19.15 8.02 8.34
CA VAL A 17 -20.30 8.48 9.12
C VAL A 17 -20.61 9.95 8.82
N ALA A 18 -19.61 10.79 8.62
CA ALA A 18 -19.79 12.22 8.36
C ALA A 18 -20.44 12.50 6.99
N LEU A 19 -20.15 11.71 5.96
CA LEU A 19 -20.69 11.90 4.61
C LEU A 19 -22.23 11.97 4.56
N PRO A 20 -22.99 10.95 5.02
CA PRO A 20 -24.45 11.01 5.00
C PRO A 20 -25.00 12.14 5.89
N LEU A 21 -24.38 12.42 7.03
CA LEU A 21 -24.77 13.51 7.93
C LEU A 21 -24.60 14.88 7.26
N ALA A 22 -23.47 15.11 6.58
CA ALA A 22 -23.20 16.34 5.84
C ALA A 22 -24.18 16.55 4.68
N LEU A 23 -24.52 15.47 3.95
CA LEU A 23 -25.51 15.52 2.87
C LEU A 23 -26.91 15.86 3.40
N VAL A 24 -27.31 15.29 4.54
CA VAL A 24 -28.59 15.60 5.19
C VAL A 24 -28.60 17.05 5.69
N ALA A 25 -27.54 17.50 6.37
CA ALA A 25 -27.42 18.87 6.86
C ALA A 25 -27.56 19.90 5.72
N LEU A 26 -26.92 19.64 4.56
CA LEU A 26 -27.06 20.49 3.38
C LEU A 26 -28.47 20.49 2.78
N ARG A 27 -29.20 19.38 2.87
CA ARG A 27 -30.60 19.30 2.38
C ARG A 27 -31.57 20.07 3.27
N LEU A 28 -31.34 20.01 4.59
CA LEU A 28 -32.19 20.66 5.59
C LEU A 28 -31.96 22.17 5.65
N ARG A 29 -30.78 22.64 5.25
CA ARG A 29 -30.42 24.05 5.37
C ARG A 29 -31.09 24.92 4.29
N THR A 30 -31.84 25.91 4.75
CA THR A 30 -32.50 26.92 3.91
C THR A 30 -31.46 27.68 3.08
N GLY A 31 -31.70 27.81 1.77
CA GLY A 31 -30.80 28.51 0.83
C GLY A 31 -29.69 27.66 0.22
N SER A 32 -29.48 26.41 0.68
CA SER A 32 -28.47 25.50 0.11
C SER A 32 -28.70 25.18 -1.38
N ARG A 33 -29.96 25.07 -1.81
CA ARG A 33 -30.31 24.80 -3.22
C ARG A 33 -29.93 25.93 -4.19
N GLY A 34 -29.80 27.17 -3.70
CA GLY A 34 -29.37 28.32 -4.49
C GLY A 34 -27.85 28.42 -4.66
N MET A 35 -27.08 27.58 -3.94
CA MET A 35 -25.63 27.64 -3.95
C MET A 35 -25.02 26.87 -5.13
N PRO A 36 -23.90 27.37 -5.70
CA PRO A 36 -23.12 26.66 -6.70
C PRO A 36 -22.76 25.24 -6.24
N GLY A 37 -22.80 24.28 -7.17
CA GLY A 37 -22.51 22.87 -6.86
C GLY A 37 -21.12 22.65 -6.26
N THR A 38 -20.13 23.44 -6.69
CA THR A 38 -18.76 23.40 -6.17
C THR A 38 -18.68 23.81 -4.70
N VAL A 39 -19.43 24.83 -4.27
CA VAL A 39 -19.47 25.26 -2.87
C VAL A 39 -20.14 24.21 -2.00
N ARG A 40 -21.20 23.56 -2.49
CA ARG A 40 -21.84 22.44 -1.80
C ARG A 40 -20.89 21.25 -1.66
N ALA A 41 -20.21 20.87 -2.74
CA ALA A 41 -19.21 19.80 -2.72
C ALA A 41 -18.07 20.11 -1.73
N ALA A 42 -17.49 21.31 -1.79
CA ALA A 42 -16.46 21.75 -0.84
C ALA A 42 -16.96 21.72 0.61
N SER A 43 -18.22 22.08 0.86
CA SER A 43 -18.80 22.02 2.21
C SER A 43 -18.90 20.58 2.74
N VAL A 44 -19.32 19.62 1.91
CA VAL A 44 -19.35 18.19 2.29
C VAL A 44 -17.94 17.68 2.59
N LEU A 45 -16.99 17.96 1.70
CA LEU A 45 -15.63 17.47 1.87
C LEU A 45 -14.95 18.09 3.09
N MET A 46 -15.16 19.38 3.39
CA MET A 46 -14.70 19.96 4.66
C MET A 46 -15.33 19.28 5.87
N ALA A 47 -16.62 18.93 5.82
CA ALA A 47 -17.25 18.21 6.93
C ALA A 47 -16.62 16.83 7.15
N MET A 48 -16.31 16.11 6.07
CA MET A 48 -15.60 14.83 6.12
C MET A 48 -14.18 14.98 6.66
N SER A 49 -13.40 15.94 6.13
CA SER A 49 -12.04 16.23 6.63
C SER A 49 -12.07 16.58 8.12
N GLY A 50 -13.01 17.43 8.54
CA GLY A 50 -13.16 17.79 9.94
C GLY A 50 -13.47 16.60 10.85
N ALA A 51 -14.31 15.68 10.39
CA ALA A 51 -14.61 14.45 11.13
C ALA A 51 -13.40 13.51 11.22
N ILE A 52 -12.60 13.37 10.15
CA ILE A 52 -11.35 12.61 10.17
C ILE A 52 -10.41 13.18 11.24
N HIS A 53 -10.11 14.48 11.16
CA HIS A 53 -9.23 15.16 12.12
C HIS A 53 -9.71 15.01 13.56
N LEU A 54 -11.01 15.17 13.82
CA LEU A 54 -11.57 14.95 15.16
C LEU A 54 -11.49 13.49 15.63
N GLY A 55 -11.66 12.53 14.72
CA GLY A 55 -11.53 11.11 15.02
C GLY A 55 -10.11 10.71 15.45
N LEU A 56 -9.10 11.32 14.83
CA LEU A 56 -7.68 11.07 15.12
C LEU A 56 -7.22 11.64 16.47
N VAL A 57 -7.97 12.56 17.09
CA VAL A 57 -7.63 13.12 18.41
C VAL A 57 -7.53 12.01 19.47
N GLY A 58 -8.45 11.05 19.43
CA GLY A 58 -8.53 10.00 20.45
C GLY A 58 -7.35 9.03 20.42
N THR A 59 -6.72 8.85 19.26
CA THR A 59 -5.59 7.94 19.08
C THR A 59 -4.23 8.61 19.30
N HIS A 60 -4.20 9.95 19.42
CA HIS A 60 -2.97 10.74 19.63
C HIS A 60 -2.95 11.46 20.98
N LEU A 61 -3.73 11.01 21.98
CA LEU A 61 -3.83 11.70 23.27
C LEU A 61 -2.49 11.76 24.02
N ASP A 62 -1.59 10.81 23.79
CA ASP A 62 -0.24 10.79 24.35
C ASP A 62 0.69 11.85 23.70
N GLU A 63 0.29 12.41 22.55
CA GLU A 63 0.99 13.46 21.82
C GLU A 63 0.20 14.78 21.86
N ILE A 64 0.35 15.52 22.96
CA ILE A 64 -0.46 16.71 23.25
C ILE A 64 -0.50 17.72 22.09
N LEU A 65 0.63 17.96 21.43
CA LEU A 65 0.70 18.90 20.31
C LEU A 65 -0.06 18.38 19.08
N THR A 66 0.17 17.12 18.70
CA THR A 66 -0.48 16.47 17.55
C THR A 66 -2.00 16.41 17.75
N ALA A 67 -2.45 15.95 18.92
CA ALA A 67 -3.88 15.92 19.28
C ALA A 67 -4.52 17.32 19.27
N ALA A 68 -3.83 18.34 19.77
CA ALA A 68 -4.34 19.71 19.74
C ALA A 68 -4.46 20.25 18.31
N LEU A 69 -3.50 19.95 17.44
CA LEU A 69 -3.54 20.33 16.02
C LEU A 69 -4.67 19.61 15.28
N PHE A 70 -4.87 18.30 15.53
CA PHE A 70 -6.00 17.55 15.00
C PHE A 70 -7.34 18.13 15.47
N ALA A 71 -7.48 18.46 16.76
CA ALA A 71 -8.68 19.10 17.28
C ALA A 71 -8.93 20.47 16.63
N ALA A 72 -7.90 21.30 16.50
CA ALA A 72 -7.99 22.62 15.89
C ALA A 72 -8.40 22.53 14.40
N ASN A 73 -7.77 21.65 13.64
CA ASN A 73 -8.10 21.39 12.23
C ASN A 73 -9.53 20.88 12.10
N GLY A 74 -9.89 19.88 12.92
CA GLY A 74 -11.21 19.29 12.97
C GLY A 74 -12.31 20.32 13.16
N VAL A 75 -12.19 21.16 14.20
CA VAL A 75 -13.14 22.23 14.50
C VAL A 75 -13.17 23.27 13.38
N ALA A 76 -12.02 23.70 12.85
CA ALA A 76 -11.96 24.67 11.78
C ALA A 76 -12.69 24.20 10.51
N TYR A 77 -12.47 22.94 10.11
CA TYR A 77 -13.14 22.32 8.97
C TYR A 77 -14.64 22.17 9.16
N ILE A 78 -15.09 21.70 10.34
CA ILE A 78 -16.52 21.62 10.66
C ILE A 78 -17.16 23.01 10.63
N ALA A 79 -16.53 24.02 11.23
CA ALA A 79 -17.04 25.38 11.20
C ALA A 79 -17.14 25.93 9.78
N LEU A 80 -16.08 25.81 8.98
CA LEU A 80 -16.03 26.29 7.60
C LEU A 80 -17.00 25.53 6.69
N SER A 81 -17.28 24.25 6.94
CA SER A 81 -18.33 23.50 6.23
C SER A 81 -19.71 24.14 6.38
N GLN A 82 -19.93 24.89 7.46
CA GLN A 82 -21.19 25.57 7.74
C GLN A 82 -21.15 27.07 7.42
N MET A 83 -19.99 27.68 7.24
CA MET A 83 -19.87 29.14 7.07
C MET A 83 -19.81 29.58 5.59
N TYR A 84 -20.31 28.78 4.65
CA TYR A 84 -20.20 29.05 3.21
C TYR A 84 -20.86 30.34 2.69
N SER A 85 -21.74 30.97 3.47
CA SER A 85 -22.32 32.29 3.17
C SER A 85 -21.46 33.46 3.66
N TRP A 86 -20.41 33.20 4.44
CA TRP A 86 -19.53 34.23 4.97
C TRP A 86 -18.64 34.81 3.88
N ARG A 87 -18.55 36.14 3.81
CA ARG A 87 -17.78 36.86 2.75
C ARG A 87 -16.29 36.50 2.68
N TRP A 88 -15.72 36.01 3.77
CA TRP A 88 -14.31 35.57 3.84
C TRP A 88 -14.13 34.06 3.71
N TRP A 89 -15.23 33.29 3.56
CA TRP A 89 -15.22 31.83 3.59
C TRP A 89 -14.18 31.23 2.64
N ARG A 90 -14.07 31.74 1.42
CA ARG A 90 -13.08 31.22 0.46
C ARG A 90 -11.65 31.41 0.90
N ILE A 91 -11.32 32.61 1.39
CA ILE A 91 -9.96 32.92 1.82
C ILE A 91 -9.64 32.09 3.06
N ALA A 92 -10.56 32.06 4.04
CA ALA A 92 -10.40 31.25 5.24
C ALA A 92 -10.24 29.76 4.92
N SER A 93 -11.08 29.21 4.05
CA SER A 93 -11.01 27.79 3.64
C SER A 93 -9.72 27.48 2.91
N ALA A 94 -9.33 28.31 1.95
CA ALA A 94 -8.07 28.11 1.22
C ALA A 94 -6.85 28.22 2.14
N SER A 95 -6.85 29.16 3.10
CA SER A 95 -5.78 29.30 4.07
C SER A 95 -5.68 28.12 5.02
N VAL A 96 -6.81 27.65 5.58
CA VAL A 96 -6.82 26.48 6.47
C VAL A 96 -6.32 25.25 5.71
N ILE A 97 -6.84 24.99 4.51
CA ILE A 97 -6.40 23.83 3.71
C ILE A 97 -4.93 23.93 3.32
N ALA A 98 -4.43 25.11 2.96
CA ALA A 98 -3.00 25.26 2.67
C ALA A 98 -2.15 24.97 3.91
N VAL A 99 -2.54 25.49 5.08
CA VAL A 99 -1.82 25.24 6.35
C VAL A 99 -1.83 23.76 6.72
N THR A 100 -2.92 23.02 6.50
CA THR A 100 -2.99 21.58 6.81
C THR A 100 -2.18 20.72 5.85
N LEU A 101 -2.12 21.10 4.57
CA LEU A 101 -1.31 20.44 3.55
C LEU A 101 0.19 20.66 3.83
N PHE A 102 0.62 21.91 4.03
CA PHE A 102 2.02 22.22 4.32
C PHE A 102 2.45 21.78 5.72
N GLY A 103 1.57 21.83 6.71
CA GLY A 103 1.83 21.34 8.05
C GLY A 103 2.14 19.84 8.05
N TYR A 104 1.33 19.05 7.33
CA TYR A 104 1.56 17.61 7.19
C TYR A 104 2.84 17.29 6.39
N LEU A 105 3.13 18.05 5.33
CA LEU A 105 4.42 17.92 4.63
C LEU A 105 5.60 18.18 5.58
N GLY A 106 5.47 19.16 6.48
CA GLY A 106 6.45 19.43 7.52
C GLY A 106 6.62 18.26 8.49
N TYR A 107 5.54 17.60 8.90
CA TYR A 107 5.59 16.39 9.75
C TYR A 107 6.38 15.25 9.10
N ILE A 108 6.15 15.00 7.80
CA ILE A 108 6.91 13.98 7.05
C ILE A 108 8.39 14.37 6.93
N VAL A 109 8.69 15.61 6.54
CA VAL A 109 10.08 16.07 6.33
C VAL A 109 10.89 16.06 7.63
N LEU A 110 10.23 16.29 8.76
CA LEU A 110 10.84 16.28 10.09
C LEU A 110 10.81 14.89 10.76
N ASP A 111 10.33 13.86 10.06
CA ASP A 111 10.24 12.47 10.54
C ASP A 111 9.40 12.33 11.82
N PHE A 112 8.39 13.19 11.99
CA PHE A 112 7.42 13.09 13.09
C PHE A 112 6.28 12.13 12.80
N ASP A 113 6.05 11.81 11.52
CA ASP A 113 5.05 10.87 11.09
C ASP A 113 5.48 10.23 9.78
N THR A 114 5.14 8.96 9.59
CA THR A 114 5.32 8.26 8.32
C THR A 114 3.99 8.25 7.61
N PRO A 115 3.92 8.58 6.31
CA PRO A 115 2.64 8.60 5.64
C PRO A 115 1.88 7.27 5.79
N ASP A 116 0.56 7.32 5.95
CA ASP A 116 -0.29 6.14 5.97
C ASP A 116 -1.41 6.32 4.94
N GLN A 117 -2.16 5.27 4.60
CA GLN A 117 -3.22 5.41 3.58
C GLN A 117 -4.31 6.42 3.99
N VAL A 118 -4.64 6.49 5.28
CA VAL A 118 -5.66 7.41 5.79
C VAL A 118 -5.15 8.84 5.69
N ALA A 119 -3.89 9.11 6.04
CA ALA A 119 -3.31 10.43 5.87
C ALA A 119 -3.26 10.84 4.39
N ILE A 120 -2.83 9.95 3.48
CA ILE A 120 -2.81 10.24 2.03
C ILE A 120 -4.22 10.53 1.51
N ALA A 121 -5.20 9.69 1.84
CA ALA A 121 -6.59 9.89 1.45
C ALA A 121 -7.14 11.23 1.98
N THR A 122 -6.79 11.59 3.21
CA THR A 122 -7.16 12.86 3.83
C THR A 122 -6.56 14.04 3.07
N LYS A 123 -5.28 13.97 2.68
CA LYS A 123 -4.63 15.04 1.90
C LYS A 123 -5.21 15.17 0.50
N LEU A 124 -5.55 14.07 -0.18
CA LEU A 124 -6.25 14.11 -1.47
C LEU A 124 -7.63 14.74 -1.35
N LEU A 125 -8.36 14.42 -0.28
CA LEU A 125 -9.66 15.00 0.02
C LEU A 125 -9.54 16.52 0.29
N GLU A 126 -8.56 16.94 1.08
CA GLU A 126 -8.25 18.36 1.33
C GLU A 126 -7.87 19.10 0.03
N LEU A 127 -7.02 18.50 -0.81
CA LEU A 127 -6.61 19.06 -2.09
C LEU A 127 -7.79 19.21 -3.06
N THR A 128 -8.66 18.21 -3.13
CA THR A 128 -9.89 18.25 -3.93
C THR A 128 -10.83 19.36 -3.44
N THR A 129 -10.94 19.49 -2.11
CA THR A 129 -11.70 20.56 -1.47
C THR A 129 -11.16 21.92 -1.87
N LEU A 130 -9.84 22.11 -1.85
CA LEU A 130 -9.18 23.34 -2.28
C LEU A 130 -9.51 23.65 -3.73
N GLY A 131 -9.44 22.65 -4.62
CA GLY A 131 -9.86 22.79 -6.02
C GLY A 131 -11.27 23.37 -6.14
N PHE A 132 -12.26 22.79 -5.44
CA PHE A 132 -13.64 23.28 -5.46
C PHE A 132 -13.82 24.68 -4.83
N VAL A 133 -13.08 25.01 -3.77
CA VAL A 133 -13.10 26.34 -3.15
C VAL A 133 -12.60 27.42 -4.13
N LEU A 134 -11.61 27.07 -4.96
CA LEU A 134 -11.00 27.96 -5.93
C LEU A 134 -11.78 28.07 -7.26
N VAL A 135 -12.79 27.23 -7.52
CA VAL A 135 -13.59 27.35 -8.75
C VAL A 135 -14.38 28.68 -8.74
N PRO A 136 -14.22 29.55 -9.76
CA PRO A 136 -14.99 30.79 -9.87
C PRO A 136 -16.49 30.50 -10.00
N VAL A 137 -17.32 31.31 -9.34
CA VAL A 137 -18.78 31.22 -9.46
C VAL A 137 -19.33 32.32 -10.37
N ARG A 138 -20.52 32.08 -10.94
CA ARG A 138 -21.20 33.04 -11.82
C ARG A 138 -21.45 34.35 -11.05
N GLY A 139 -21.14 35.49 -11.67
CA GLY A 139 -21.33 36.83 -11.09
C GLY A 139 -20.09 37.46 -10.43
N GLU A 140 -18.95 36.77 -10.42
CA GLU A 140 -17.70 37.36 -9.90
C GLU A 140 -17.08 38.42 -10.81
N ARG A 141 -16.42 39.42 -10.20
CA ARG A 141 -15.67 40.45 -10.93
C ARG A 141 -14.56 39.81 -11.80
N PRO A 142 -14.29 40.32 -13.01
CA PRO A 142 -13.36 39.70 -13.97
C PRO A 142 -11.95 39.41 -13.40
N TRP A 143 -11.38 40.36 -12.65
CA TRP A 143 -10.05 40.20 -12.04
C TRP A 143 -10.00 39.11 -10.94
N ARG A 144 -11.08 38.95 -10.16
CA ARG A 144 -11.19 37.88 -9.17
C ARG A 144 -11.35 36.53 -9.85
N ARG A 145 -12.19 36.46 -10.88
CA ARG A 145 -12.36 35.27 -11.73
C ARG A 145 -11.02 34.82 -12.32
N LEU A 146 -10.23 35.72 -12.89
CA LEU A 146 -8.92 35.40 -13.45
C LEU A 146 -7.96 34.83 -12.39
N ARG A 147 -7.83 35.50 -11.24
CA ARG A 147 -6.97 35.04 -10.13
C ARG A 147 -7.34 33.63 -9.65
N TRP A 148 -8.64 33.37 -9.46
CA TRP A 148 -9.12 32.08 -8.99
C TRP A 148 -9.00 30.98 -10.05
N THR A 149 -9.20 31.31 -11.34
CA THR A 149 -9.00 30.36 -12.44
C THR A 149 -7.53 29.97 -12.56
N ALA A 150 -6.61 30.93 -12.45
CA ALA A 150 -5.18 30.67 -12.46
C ALA A 150 -4.75 29.76 -11.29
N LEU A 151 -5.22 30.06 -10.07
CA LEU A 151 -4.94 29.22 -8.89
C LEU A 151 -5.58 27.83 -8.99
N GLY A 152 -6.83 27.73 -9.43
CA GLY A 152 -7.56 26.47 -9.59
C GLY A 152 -7.03 25.58 -10.71
N ALA A 153 -6.35 26.13 -11.72
CA ALA A 153 -5.66 25.38 -12.77
C ALA A 153 -4.22 25.02 -12.38
N ALA A 154 -3.49 25.92 -11.71
CA ALA A 154 -2.10 25.71 -11.35
C ALA A 154 -1.90 24.53 -10.39
N ILE A 155 -2.80 24.35 -9.41
CA ILE A 155 -2.70 23.27 -8.41
C ILE A 155 -2.78 21.87 -9.05
N PRO A 156 -3.84 21.51 -9.79
CA PRO A 156 -3.90 20.18 -10.43
C PRO A 156 -2.82 20.00 -11.50
N ILE A 157 -2.41 21.05 -12.21
CA ILE A 157 -1.29 20.96 -13.16
C ILE A 157 0.02 20.66 -12.43
N LEU A 158 0.32 21.35 -11.33
CA LEU A 158 1.50 21.08 -10.51
C LEU A 158 1.46 19.66 -9.95
N THR A 159 0.32 19.20 -9.43
CA THR A 159 0.15 17.83 -8.95
C THR A 159 0.40 16.80 -10.06
N VAL A 160 -0.18 17.00 -11.24
CA VAL A 160 0.01 16.11 -12.40
C VAL A 160 1.46 16.13 -12.86
N VAL A 161 2.11 17.30 -12.92
CA VAL A 161 3.53 17.41 -13.29
C VAL A 161 4.42 16.70 -12.27
N THR A 162 4.20 16.90 -10.97
CA THR A 162 4.96 16.22 -9.91
C THR A 162 4.78 14.70 -9.97
N VAL A 163 3.55 14.22 -10.14
CA VAL A 163 3.31 12.77 -10.29
C VAL A 163 3.96 12.26 -11.58
N ALA A 164 3.81 12.97 -12.70
CA ALA A 164 4.42 12.57 -13.98
C ALA A 164 5.96 12.55 -13.94
N THR A 165 6.60 13.43 -13.15
CA THR A 165 8.06 13.37 -12.97
C THR A 165 8.52 12.11 -12.25
N VAL A 166 7.74 11.61 -11.29
CA VAL A 166 8.00 10.32 -10.62
C VAL A 166 7.89 9.15 -11.60
N TRP A 167 6.88 9.17 -12.49
CA TRP A 167 6.72 8.17 -13.55
C TRP A 167 7.87 8.15 -14.55
N ILE A 168 8.27 9.33 -15.03
CA ILE A 168 9.32 9.43 -16.05
C ILE A 168 10.63 8.86 -15.49
N ASP A 169 10.95 9.11 -14.22
CA ASP A 169 12.12 8.54 -13.57
C ASP A 169 11.98 7.01 -13.40
N ALA A 170 10.85 6.53 -12.87
CA ALA A 170 10.59 5.10 -12.67
C ALA A 170 10.58 4.27 -13.97
N LEU A 171 10.08 4.84 -15.08
CA LEU A 171 10.07 4.17 -16.38
C LEU A 171 11.41 4.30 -17.13
N ALA A 172 12.14 5.39 -16.95
CA ALA A 172 13.43 5.60 -17.58
C ALA A 172 14.56 4.84 -16.87
N ARG A 173 14.37 4.48 -15.59
CA ARG A 173 15.31 3.72 -14.77
C ARG A 173 14.57 2.57 -14.09
N PRO A 174 14.40 1.42 -14.77
CA PRO A 174 13.85 0.24 -14.12
C PRO A 174 14.68 -0.07 -12.88
N ASP A 175 14.04 0.02 -11.72
CA ASP A 175 14.69 -0.18 -10.44
C ASP A 175 15.11 -1.64 -10.34
N ALA A 176 16.41 -1.88 -10.19
CA ALA A 176 16.97 -3.21 -10.02
C ALA A 176 16.43 -3.91 -8.76
N GLN A 177 15.85 -3.15 -7.82
CA GLN A 177 15.19 -3.72 -6.65
C GLN A 177 13.82 -4.32 -6.99
N HIS A 178 13.20 -4.03 -8.13
CA HIS A 178 11.89 -4.61 -8.44
C HIS A 178 12.03 -5.87 -9.31
N ALA A 179 11.86 -7.04 -8.70
CA ALA A 179 11.89 -8.33 -9.42
C ALA A 179 10.68 -8.50 -10.35
N HIS A 180 9.50 -8.06 -9.88
CA HIS A 180 8.27 -7.98 -10.64
C HIS A 180 7.31 -6.96 -10.03
N ALA A 181 6.13 -6.78 -10.63
CA ALA A 181 5.12 -5.86 -10.13
C ALA A 181 4.72 -6.21 -8.68
N GLY A 182 5.00 -5.29 -7.76
CA GLY A 182 4.70 -5.50 -6.34
C GLY A 182 5.70 -6.40 -5.61
N ALA A 183 6.92 -6.61 -6.07
CA ALA A 183 7.98 -7.14 -5.20
C ALA A 183 9.25 -6.31 -5.21
N VAL A 184 9.83 -6.15 -4.02
CA VAL A 184 11.06 -5.42 -3.73
C VAL A 184 12.12 -6.41 -3.25
N LEU A 185 13.29 -6.39 -3.87
CA LEU A 185 14.47 -7.21 -3.58
C LEU A 185 15.31 -6.58 -2.48
N GLN A 186 15.93 -7.45 -1.68
CA GLN A 186 17.01 -7.04 -0.79
C GLN A 186 18.19 -6.51 -1.61
N ALA A 187 18.75 -5.37 -1.18
CA ALA A 187 19.98 -4.87 -1.78
C ALA A 187 21.18 -5.77 -1.40
N THR A 188 21.94 -6.20 -2.40
CA THR A 188 23.14 -7.05 -2.25
C THR A 188 24.33 -6.42 -3.00
N ASN A 189 25.49 -7.07 -2.96
CA ASN A 189 26.58 -6.81 -3.90
C ASN A 189 26.19 -7.21 -5.34
N ASP A 190 26.82 -6.58 -6.34
CA ASP A 190 26.52 -6.81 -7.77
C ASP A 190 26.91 -8.21 -8.26
N VAL A 191 28.01 -8.76 -7.72
CA VAL A 191 28.58 -10.04 -8.15
C VAL A 191 28.86 -10.90 -6.93
N ALA A 192 28.34 -12.12 -6.93
CA ALA A 192 28.51 -13.07 -5.83
C ALA A 192 29.99 -13.45 -5.62
N THR A 193 30.42 -13.48 -4.36
CA THR A 193 31.74 -14.00 -4.01
C THR A 193 31.77 -15.53 -4.08
N PRO A 194 32.97 -16.16 -4.12
CA PRO A 194 33.09 -17.61 -4.03
C PRO A 194 32.45 -18.19 -2.76
N GLU A 195 32.59 -17.49 -1.62
CA GLU A 195 31.99 -17.89 -0.34
C GLU A 195 30.47 -17.83 -0.40
N GLN A 196 29.92 -16.77 -1.02
CA GLN A 196 28.48 -16.63 -1.23
C GLN A 196 27.94 -17.72 -2.16
N THR A 197 28.65 -18.03 -3.23
CA THR A 197 28.29 -19.13 -4.15
C THR A 197 28.28 -20.47 -3.42
N ALA A 198 29.29 -20.74 -2.59
CA ALA A 198 29.36 -21.96 -1.80
C ALA A 198 28.26 -22.01 -0.73
N ALA A 199 27.91 -20.88 -0.11
CA ALA A 199 26.86 -20.80 0.89
C ALA A 199 25.46 -20.97 0.27
N ALA A 200 25.20 -20.36 -0.89
CA ALA A 200 23.97 -20.58 -1.65
C ALA A 200 23.81 -22.06 -2.05
N GLN A 201 24.89 -22.70 -2.49
CA GLN A 201 24.87 -24.13 -2.83
C GLN A 201 24.58 -25.00 -1.60
N ARG A 202 25.21 -24.73 -0.44
CA ARG A 202 24.91 -25.44 0.81
C ARG A 202 23.46 -25.27 1.24
N LEU A 203 22.94 -24.04 1.20
CA LEU A 203 21.54 -23.75 1.53
C LEU A 203 20.59 -24.57 0.64
N TYR A 204 20.87 -24.64 -0.67
CA TYR A 204 20.09 -25.46 -1.60
C TYR A 204 20.15 -26.95 -1.23
N ASP A 205 21.35 -27.51 -1.04
CA ASP A 205 21.53 -28.94 -0.78
C ASP A 205 20.87 -29.37 0.53
N GLU A 206 21.05 -28.58 1.60
CA GLU A 206 20.44 -28.82 2.90
C GLU A 206 18.92 -28.73 2.83
N THR A 207 18.38 -27.72 2.13
CA THR A 207 16.94 -27.53 1.98
C THR A 207 16.32 -28.67 1.15
N ALA A 208 16.93 -29.02 0.01
CA ALA A 208 16.46 -30.11 -0.84
C ALA A 208 16.43 -31.45 -0.09
N ALA A 209 17.47 -31.74 0.69
CA ALA A 209 17.52 -32.94 1.52
C ALA A 209 16.45 -32.92 2.64
N ALA A 210 16.25 -31.77 3.30
CA ALA A 210 15.30 -31.63 4.39
C ALA A 210 13.84 -31.74 3.94
N ILE A 211 13.51 -31.26 2.74
CA ILE A 211 12.13 -31.30 2.22
C ILE A 211 11.81 -32.57 1.42
N ALA A 212 12.80 -33.42 1.11
CA ALA A 212 12.60 -34.65 0.34
C ALA A 212 11.45 -35.55 0.87
N PRO A 213 11.24 -35.73 2.19
CA PRO A 213 10.10 -36.51 2.70
C PRO A 213 8.73 -35.92 2.33
N TYR A 214 8.66 -34.61 2.06
CA TYR A 214 7.43 -33.89 1.71
C TYR A 214 7.06 -34.02 0.22
N ALA A 215 7.86 -34.75 -0.57
CA ALA A 215 7.43 -35.16 -1.92
C ALA A 215 6.10 -35.94 -1.86
N ASP A 216 5.86 -36.73 -0.80
CA ASP A 216 4.51 -37.13 -0.43
C ASP A 216 3.86 -36.03 0.41
N TRP A 217 2.89 -35.33 -0.21
CA TRP A 217 2.16 -34.24 0.44
C TRP A 217 1.47 -34.66 1.75
N ARG A 218 1.20 -35.96 1.97
CA ARG A 218 0.64 -36.45 3.24
C ARG A 218 1.62 -36.26 4.40
N ASN A 219 2.92 -36.39 4.15
CA ASN A 219 3.94 -36.11 5.15
C ASN A 219 3.99 -34.61 5.48
N ALA A 220 3.84 -33.75 4.47
CA ALA A 220 3.74 -32.31 4.67
C ALA A 220 2.49 -31.95 5.50
N TRP A 221 1.35 -32.57 5.17
CA TRP A 221 0.11 -32.39 5.93
C TRP A 221 0.26 -32.84 7.39
N ALA A 222 0.87 -34.00 7.62
CA ALA A 222 1.16 -34.51 8.96
C ALA A 222 2.11 -33.61 9.75
N ALA A 223 3.09 -33.00 9.07
CA ALA A 223 4.02 -32.03 9.66
C ALA A 223 3.40 -30.63 9.92
N GLY A 224 2.16 -30.41 9.50
CA GLY A 224 1.39 -29.18 9.78
C GLY A 224 1.34 -28.16 8.63
N TYR A 225 1.85 -28.49 7.45
CA TYR A 225 1.73 -27.64 6.27
C TYR A 225 0.30 -27.65 5.73
N ARG A 226 -0.24 -26.48 5.39
CA ARG A 226 -1.59 -26.32 4.81
C ARG A 226 -1.56 -25.41 3.58
N PRO A 227 -2.29 -25.72 2.50
CA PRO A 227 -2.32 -24.86 1.32
C PRO A 227 -2.88 -23.47 1.67
N GLY A 228 -2.15 -22.43 1.26
CA GLY A 228 -2.61 -21.04 1.31
C GLY A 228 -3.14 -20.60 -0.06
N GLY A 229 -4.22 -19.82 -0.09
CA GLY A 229 -4.77 -19.29 -1.34
C GLY A 229 -5.56 -20.30 -2.18
N SER A 230 -5.80 -19.97 -3.45
CA SER A 230 -6.62 -20.78 -4.36
C SER A 230 -5.81 -21.91 -5.01
N GLN A 231 -6.33 -23.14 -4.92
CA GLN A 231 -5.77 -24.32 -5.61
C GLN A 231 -5.99 -24.31 -7.13
N THR A 232 -6.69 -23.30 -7.65
CA THR A 232 -6.87 -23.10 -9.10
C THR A 232 -5.67 -22.45 -9.77
N LEU A 233 -4.67 -22.00 -9.00
CA LEU A 233 -3.43 -21.46 -9.51
C LEU A 233 -2.48 -22.59 -9.95
N PRO A 234 -1.54 -22.35 -10.88
CA PRO A 234 -0.59 -23.38 -11.33
C PRO A 234 0.27 -23.96 -10.21
N SER A 235 0.60 -23.15 -9.20
CA SER A 235 1.33 -23.57 -8.01
C SER A 235 0.68 -22.98 -6.76
N THR A 236 0.99 -23.55 -5.59
CA THR A 236 0.44 -23.11 -4.31
C THR A 236 1.47 -23.27 -3.20
N HIS A 237 1.60 -22.23 -2.38
CA HIS A 237 2.38 -22.26 -1.15
C HIS A 237 1.59 -22.95 -0.05
N TRP A 238 2.17 -23.99 0.53
CA TRP A 238 1.67 -24.67 1.70
C TRP A 238 2.43 -24.17 2.92
N MET A 239 1.74 -23.48 3.82
CA MET A 239 2.33 -22.77 4.95
C MET A 239 2.27 -23.60 6.23
N ASN A 240 3.31 -23.50 7.06
CA ASN A 240 3.33 -24.02 8.42
C ASN A 240 3.31 -22.85 9.41
N GLN A 241 2.12 -22.53 9.93
CA GLN A 241 1.95 -21.38 10.81
C GLN A 241 2.80 -21.47 12.09
N ARG A 242 3.05 -22.69 12.60
CA ARG A 242 3.91 -22.89 13.77
C ARG A 242 5.34 -22.40 13.49
N TYR A 243 5.88 -22.61 12.29
CA TYR A 243 7.21 -22.15 11.91
C TYR A 243 7.27 -20.65 11.62
N VAL A 244 6.17 -20.08 11.12
CA VAL A 244 6.03 -18.62 10.96
C VAL A 244 6.04 -17.96 12.35
N ASP A 245 5.21 -18.45 13.28
CA ASP A 245 5.09 -17.90 14.63
C ASP A 245 6.37 -18.07 15.46
N SER A 246 7.07 -19.20 15.30
CA SER A 246 8.35 -19.47 15.98
C SER A 246 9.47 -18.57 15.46
N GLY A 247 9.33 -17.99 14.26
CA GLY A 247 10.30 -17.07 13.69
C GLY A 247 11.63 -17.71 13.33
N TYR A 248 11.64 -18.97 12.87
CA TYR A 248 12.86 -19.59 12.31
C TYR A 248 13.37 -18.75 11.13
N VAL A 249 14.67 -18.44 11.13
CA VAL A 249 15.28 -17.64 10.07
C VAL A 249 16.16 -18.56 9.23
N MET A 250 15.73 -18.83 8.00
CA MET A 250 16.49 -19.60 7.02
C MET A 250 17.00 -20.96 7.55
N ASP A 251 16.16 -21.68 8.30
CA ASP A 251 16.46 -23.02 8.80
C ASP A 251 15.95 -24.08 7.81
N PRO A 252 16.83 -24.80 7.09
CA PRO A 252 16.43 -25.80 6.08
C PRO A 252 15.49 -26.89 6.60
N HIS A 253 15.52 -27.20 7.90
CA HIS A 253 14.66 -28.22 8.51
C HIS A 253 13.27 -27.69 8.90
N HIS A 254 13.10 -26.38 8.95
CA HIS A 254 11.84 -25.73 9.35
C HIS A 254 11.43 -24.60 8.39
N PRO A 255 11.32 -24.87 7.06
CA PRO A 255 10.88 -23.84 6.13
C PRO A 255 9.43 -23.46 6.41
N GLN A 256 9.12 -22.17 6.39
CA GLN A 256 7.77 -21.66 6.64
C GLN A 256 6.78 -22.08 5.56
N GLY A 257 7.24 -22.24 4.31
CA GLY A 257 6.44 -22.68 3.19
C GLY A 257 7.08 -23.82 2.40
N LEU A 258 6.23 -24.68 1.86
CA LEU A 258 6.56 -25.60 0.77
C LEU A 258 5.80 -25.13 -0.47
N VAL A 259 6.38 -25.28 -1.65
CA VAL A 259 5.71 -24.90 -2.90
C VAL A 259 5.40 -26.16 -3.69
N TYR A 260 4.12 -26.33 -4.02
CA TYR A 260 3.64 -27.44 -4.84
C TYR A 260 3.12 -26.93 -6.18
N ALA A 261 3.46 -27.61 -7.28
CA ALA A 261 2.74 -27.50 -8.53
C ALA A 261 1.40 -28.23 -8.39
N ASN A 262 0.31 -27.59 -8.78
CA ASN A 262 -1.01 -28.22 -8.80
C ASN A 262 -1.17 -28.98 -10.12
N THR A 263 -0.98 -30.29 -10.08
CA THR A 263 -1.12 -31.14 -11.27
C THR A 263 -2.44 -31.93 -11.26
N LYS A 264 -2.81 -32.49 -12.41
CA LYS A 264 -3.93 -33.45 -12.54
C LYS A 264 -3.76 -34.72 -11.70
N HIS A 265 -2.53 -35.06 -11.33
CA HIS A 265 -2.22 -36.25 -10.54
C HIS A 265 -2.10 -35.96 -9.04
N GLY A 266 -2.16 -34.68 -8.65
CA GLY A 266 -2.03 -34.20 -7.28
C GLY A 266 -0.93 -33.15 -7.12
N PRO A 267 -0.74 -32.62 -5.89
CA PRO A 267 0.30 -31.63 -5.64
C PRO A 267 1.69 -32.27 -5.77
N GLU A 268 2.56 -31.70 -6.60
CA GLU A 268 3.95 -32.13 -6.78
C GLU A 268 4.91 -31.10 -6.18
N LEU A 269 5.82 -31.54 -5.30
CA LEU A 269 6.73 -30.64 -4.59
C LEU A 269 7.76 -30.05 -5.57
N ILE A 270 7.82 -28.73 -5.66
CA ILE A 270 8.75 -28.01 -6.56
C ILE A 270 9.74 -27.10 -5.83
N GLY A 271 9.53 -26.84 -4.54
CA GLY A 271 10.46 -26.05 -3.76
C GLY A 271 10.03 -25.79 -2.32
N ALA A 272 10.81 -24.94 -1.65
CA ALA A 272 10.54 -24.42 -0.32
C ALA A 272 10.61 -22.89 -0.31
N MET A 273 10.06 -22.30 0.75
CA MET A 273 10.06 -20.87 0.99
C MET A 273 10.41 -20.59 2.45
N PHE A 274 11.40 -19.74 2.66
CA PHE A 274 11.66 -19.12 3.96
C PHE A 274 10.95 -17.78 4.02
N GLN A 275 10.32 -17.47 5.15
CA GLN A 275 9.62 -16.20 5.35
C GLN A 275 10.03 -15.57 6.66
N MET A 276 10.34 -14.28 6.61
CA MET A 276 10.64 -13.47 7.78
C MET A 276 9.37 -13.11 8.54
N ARG A 277 9.50 -12.85 9.85
CA ARG A 277 8.35 -12.58 10.72
C ARG A 277 7.74 -11.20 10.51
N ARG A 278 8.55 -10.21 10.13
CA ARG A 278 8.15 -8.80 10.07
C ARG A 278 8.39 -8.23 8.69
N ILE A 279 7.45 -7.40 8.24
CA ILE A 279 7.59 -6.57 7.04
C ILE A 279 8.81 -5.64 7.22
N GLY A 280 9.55 -5.41 6.13
CA GLY A 280 10.75 -4.58 6.08
C GLY A 280 11.99 -5.21 6.71
N GLN A 281 11.89 -6.39 7.33
CA GLN A 281 13.01 -7.09 7.95
C GLN A 281 13.48 -8.24 7.07
N PHE A 282 14.34 -7.92 6.12
CA PHE A 282 14.97 -8.91 5.25
C PHE A 282 15.86 -9.88 6.04
N GLY A 283 15.98 -11.11 5.51
CA GLY A 283 16.77 -12.16 6.15
C GLY A 283 18.28 -11.99 5.94
N PRO A 284 19.08 -12.90 6.53
CA PRO A 284 20.50 -13.01 6.24
C PRO A 284 20.73 -13.23 4.74
N ASP A 285 21.82 -12.71 4.22
CA ASP A 285 22.18 -12.80 2.80
C ASP A 285 23.41 -13.71 2.60
N PRO A 286 23.26 -15.04 2.72
CA PRO A 286 24.40 -15.94 2.60
C PRO A 286 24.91 -16.06 1.15
N GLY A 287 24.04 -15.86 0.16
CA GLY A 287 24.34 -16.05 -1.26
C GLY A 287 24.56 -14.77 -2.05
N GLY A 288 24.43 -13.60 -1.42
CA GLY A 288 24.52 -12.33 -2.13
C GLY A 288 23.45 -12.23 -3.23
N PRO A 289 23.81 -11.77 -4.44
CA PRO A 289 22.88 -11.65 -5.54
C PRO A 289 22.31 -12.99 -6.04
N LEU A 290 22.81 -14.14 -5.54
CA LEU A 290 22.25 -15.46 -5.86
C LEU A 290 21.01 -15.80 -5.04
N THR A 291 20.87 -15.26 -3.82
CA THR A 291 19.77 -15.56 -2.90
C THR A 291 18.79 -14.39 -2.85
N ALA A 292 17.85 -14.38 -3.80
CA ALA A 292 16.95 -13.25 -4.01
C ALA A 292 15.83 -13.19 -2.95
N TRP A 293 16.15 -12.72 -1.76
CA TRP A 293 15.13 -12.26 -0.82
C TRP A 293 14.31 -11.15 -1.48
N HIS A 294 13.00 -11.31 -1.43
CA HIS A 294 12.06 -10.31 -1.93
C HIS A 294 10.89 -10.17 -0.97
N GLN A 295 10.30 -8.99 -0.95
CA GLN A 295 9.10 -8.67 -0.21
C GLN A 295 8.00 -8.35 -1.20
N HIS A 296 6.86 -9.02 -1.11
CA HIS A 296 5.70 -8.59 -1.87
C HIS A 296 5.03 -7.41 -1.17
N GLU A 297 4.90 -6.31 -1.89
CA GLU A 297 4.19 -5.12 -1.50
C GLU A 297 3.06 -4.85 -2.50
N ASN A 298 2.02 -4.13 -2.09
CA ASN A 298 1.02 -3.61 -3.02
C ASN A 298 0.17 -4.72 -3.67
N ILE A 299 -0.15 -5.80 -2.93
CA ILE A 299 -1.10 -6.82 -3.41
C ILE A 299 -2.52 -6.30 -3.20
N CYS A 300 -3.22 -6.02 -4.30
CA CYS A 300 -4.50 -5.32 -4.27
C CYS A 300 -5.68 -6.28 -4.37
N PHE A 301 -6.52 -6.30 -3.34
CA PHE A 301 -7.78 -7.03 -3.32
C PHE A 301 -8.94 -6.11 -3.66
N THR A 302 -9.59 -6.36 -4.80
CA THR A 302 -10.84 -5.70 -5.17
C THR A 302 -12.01 -6.65 -4.99
N PRO A 303 -13.24 -6.16 -4.73
CA PRO A 303 -14.44 -7.00 -4.71
C PRO A 303 -14.78 -7.68 -6.06
N PHE A 304 -14.00 -7.41 -7.13
CA PHE A 304 -14.17 -8.00 -8.46
C PHE A 304 -13.08 -9.01 -8.85
N GLY A 305 -12.11 -9.27 -7.98
CA GLY A 305 -11.06 -10.29 -8.19
C GLY A 305 -9.68 -9.90 -7.64
N LEU A 306 -8.77 -10.88 -7.65
CA LEU A 306 -7.33 -10.69 -7.42
C LEU A 306 -6.74 -9.96 -8.62
N GLU A 307 -6.34 -8.70 -8.45
CA GLU A 307 -5.48 -8.01 -9.40
C GLU A 307 -4.08 -7.94 -8.81
N PHE A 308 -3.15 -8.71 -9.38
CA PHE A 308 -1.73 -8.49 -9.14
C PHE A 308 -1.42 -7.07 -9.54
N SER A 309 -0.85 -6.33 -8.59
CA SER A 309 -0.47 -4.92 -8.65
C SER A 309 -0.42 -4.41 -10.09
N LEU A 310 -1.54 -3.85 -10.58
CA LEU A 310 -1.44 -2.90 -11.67
C LEU A 310 -0.47 -1.86 -11.13
N MET A 311 0.65 -1.64 -11.82
CA MET A 311 1.54 -0.51 -11.59
C MET A 311 0.68 0.75 -11.70
N THR A 312 0.04 1.14 -10.61
CA THR A 312 -0.71 2.39 -10.56
C THR A 312 0.33 3.51 -10.51
N PRO A 313 -0.08 4.73 -10.88
CA PRO A 313 0.74 5.93 -10.84
C PRO A 313 1.62 6.22 -9.63
N THR A 314 1.36 5.54 -8.53
CA THR A 314 1.90 5.82 -7.22
C THR A 314 2.41 4.56 -6.54
N ALA A 315 2.45 3.42 -7.25
CA ALA A 315 2.68 2.09 -6.65
C ALA A 315 1.70 1.80 -5.49
N THR A 316 0.46 2.32 -5.58
CA THR A 316 -0.59 2.14 -4.56
C THR A 316 -1.79 1.37 -5.12
N CYS A 317 -2.54 0.68 -4.28
CA CYS A 317 -3.75 0.03 -4.78
C CYS A 317 -4.82 1.01 -5.28
N PRO A 318 -5.65 0.65 -6.28
CA PRO A 318 -6.77 1.47 -6.73
C PRO A 318 -7.71 1.81 -5.56
N ILE A 319 -8.33 3.00 -5.61
CA ILE A 319 -9.28 3.45 -4.58
C ILE A 319 -10.40 2.40 -4.41
N GLY A 320 -10.61 1.95 -3.17
CA GLY A 320 -11.59 0.92 -2.81
C GLY A 320 -11.04 -0.51 -2.79
N SER A 321 -9.74 -0.68 -3.01
CA SER A 321 -9.03 -1.96 -2.86
C SER A 321 -8.42 -2.08 -1.46
N ILE A 322 -8.26 -3.30 -0.97
CA ILE A 322 -7.46 -3.61 0.23
C ILE A 322 -6.03 -3.91 -0.23
N ASP A 323 -5.07 -3.20 0.32
CA ASP A 323 -3.65 -3.46 0.13
C ASP A 323 -3.14 -4.46 1.17
N ILE A 324 -2.34 -5.42 0.72
CA ILE A 324 -1.68 -6.40 1.58
C ILE A 324 -0.20 -6.47 1.18
N SER A 325 0.67 -6.24 2.17
CA SER A 325 2.09 -6.55 2.06
C SER A 325 2.40 -7.85 2.78
N VAL A 326 3.23 -8.70 2.18
CA VAL A 326 3.66 -9.98 2.76
C VAL A 326 5.12 -9.84 3.18
N PRO A 327 5.53 -10.31 4.37
CA PRO A 327 6.91 -10.21 4.83
C PRO A 327 7.94 -10.77 3.83
N PRO A 328 9.22 -10.36 3.93
CA PRO A 328 10.26 -10.83 3.04
C PRO A 328 10.35 -12.35 3.01
N MET A 329 10.54 -12.90 1.83
CA MET A 329 10.65 -14.32 1.57
C MET A 329 11.76 -14.65 0.59
N LEU A 330 12.23 -15.89 0.66
CA LEU A 330 13.23 -16.45 -0.23
C LEU A 330 12.80 -17.85 -0.64
N HIS A 331 12.75 -18.11 -1.94
CA HIS A 331 12.42 -19.42 -2.48
C HIS A 331 13.67 -20.24 -2.78
N VAL A 332 13.53 -21.55 -2.61
CA VAL A 332 14.50 -22.55 -3.03
C VAL A 332 13.79 -23.56 -3.92
N TRP A 333 14.07 -23.51 -5.22
CA TRP A 333 13.45 -24.35 -6.23
C TRP A 333 14.27 -25.63 -6.44
N ILE A 334 13.67 -26.80 -6.18
CA ILE A 334 14.33 -28.10 -6.38
C ILE A 334 14.18 -28.62 -7.83
N VAL A 335 13.44 -27.89 -8.65
CA VAL A 335 13.30 -28.10 -10.10
C VAL A 335 14.21 -27.13 -10.88
N ASP A 336 14.53 -27.49 -12.13
CA ASP A 336 15.35 -26.66 -13.02
C ASP A 336 14.57 -25.44 -13.54
N ASN A 337 14.41 -24.45 -12.66
CA ASN A 337 13.80 -23.17 -12.98
C ASN A 337 14.74 -22.33 -13.87
N PRO A 338 14.30 -21.84 -15.04
CA PRO A 338 15.13 -21.00 -15.93
C PRO A 338 15.70 -19.75 -15.27
N GLY A 339 14.99 -19.17 -14.29
CA GLY A 339 15.48 -18.03 -13.50
C GLY A 339 16.54 -18.39 -12.45
N GLY A 340 16.83 -19.67 -12.27
CA GLY A 340 17.74 -20.19 -11.26
C GLY A 340 17.05 -20.76 -10.01
N ARG A 341 17.84 -21.44 -9.17
CA ARG A 341 17.36 -22.17 -7.97
C ARG A 341 16.80 -21.27 -6.88
N PHE A 342 17.06 -19.97 -6.94
CA PHE A 342 16.64 -18.98 -5.95
C PHE A 342 15.92 -17.79 -6.62
N ALA A 343 15.43 -17.98 -7.85
CA ALA A 343 14.65 -16.95 -8.52
C ALA A 343 13.42 -16.58 -7.68
N VAL A 344 13.00 -15.32 -7.76
CA VAL A 344 11.78 -14.82 -7.09
C VAL A 344 10.55 -15.63 -7.51
N ASP A 345 10.40 -15.88 -8.81
CA ASP A 345 9.27 -16.63 -9.36
C ASP A 345 9.67 -17.99 -9.92
N ILE A 346 8.71 -18.91 -9.92
CA ILE A 346 8.76 -20.12 -10.74
C ILE A 346 8.25 -19.82 -12.15
N ASP A 347 8.92 -20.31 -13.18
CA ASP A 347 8.45 -20.14 -14.56
C ASP A 347 7.13 -20.91 -14.81
N ASP A 348 6.07 -20.19 -15.21
CA ASP A 348 4.76 -20.78 -15.49
C ASP A 348 4.77 -21.87 -16.57
N ARG A 349 5.68 -21.81 -17.55
CA ARG A 349 5.80 -22.84 -18.59
C ARG A 349 6.40 -24.11 -18.00
N LEU A 350 7.34 -23.99 -17.06
CA LEU A 350 7.85 -25.12 -16.31
C LEU A 350 6.74 -25.79 -15.49
N VAL A 351 5.94 -25.01 -14.75
CA VAL A 351 4.82 -25.56 -13.96
C VAL A 351 3.79 -26.27 -14.86
N ARG A 352 3.44 -25.69 -16.01
CA ARG A 352 2.57 -26.35 -17.00
C ARG A 352 3.17 -27.63 -17.58
N LYS A 353 4.49 -27.71 -17.73
CA LYS A 353 5.17 -28.91 -18.21
C LYS A 353 5.10 -30.03 -17.18
N ILE A 354 5.25 -29.70 -15.89
CA ILE A 354 5.10 -30.63 -14.76
C ILE A 354 3.67 -31.17 -14.70
N ASP A 355 2.64 -30.34 -14.92
CA ASP A 355 1.24 -30.82 -15.00
C ASP A 355 0.96 -31.79 -16.19
N GLN A 356 1.81 -31.77 -17.22
CA GLN A 356 1.64 -32.59 -18.42
C GLN A 356 2.43 -33.89 -18.42
N SER A 357 3.42 -34.04 -17.53
CA SER A 357 4.20 -35.27 -17.34
C SER A 357 3.48 -36.26 -16.44
#